data_AF-A0A815LJ53-F1
#
_entry.id   AF-A0A815LJ53-F1
#
_cell.length_a   1.000
_cell.length_b   1.000
_cell.length_c   1.000
_cell.angle_alpha   90.00
_cell.angle_beta   90.00
_cell.angle_gamma   90.00
#
_symmetry.space_group_name_H-M   'P 1'
#
loop_
_entity.id
_entity.type
_entity.pdbx_description
1 polymer ?
#
loop_
_entity_poly.entity_id
_entity_poly.type
_entity_poly.pdbx_seq_one_letter_code
_entity_poly.pdbx_strand_id
1 'polypeptide(L)'
;MRTEDLRYLQLVERLRRGQCNHDDYELLLTRVVGQPSAGSLSDTPWNKGAIHAAAEMGQPLMIYVAEDSCKGKPIEDSRLVKKLLELSDYKTEHLPGLLPLVPGMPVILTQKIAIELGLINGMNGIFRQLVYEEDSVSTDTISKTFPSNARYIRKPLYVIIEIVRSTIGSNFEQLGSNVVPISLMEQTFPFNIVDILLQCIKVKVKL
;
A
#
# COMPACT_ATOMS: atom_id res chain seq x y z
N MET A 1 1.44 25.18 12.12
CA MET A 1 1.61 24.51 13.43
C MET A 1 0.80 23.23 13.40
N ARG A 2 1.32 22.06 13.85
CA ARG A 2 0.63 20.76 13.69
C ARG A 2 -0.48 20.50 14.71
N THR A 3 -0.45 21.17 15.86
CA THR A 3 -1.47 21.09 16.92
C THR A 3 -1.34 22.32 17.82
N GLU A 4 -2.45 22.72 18.44
CA GLU A 4 -2.53 23.82 19.42
C GLU A 4 -2.59 23.31 20.87
N ASP A 5 -2.65 21.99 21.07
CA ASP A 5 -2.68 21.38 22.39
C ASP A 5 -1.32 21.52 23.09
N LEU A 6 -1.24 22.46 24.03
CA LEU A 6 -0.04 22.77 24.79
C LEU A 6 0.47 21.56 25.59
N ARG A 7 -0.44 20.72 26.11
CA ARG A 7 -0.11 19.54 26.91
C ARG A 7 0.56 18.49 26.03
N TYR A 8 0.03 18.28 24.82
CA TYR A 8 0.64 17.41 23.82
C TYR A 8 2.00 17.94 23.34
N LEU A 9 2.14 19.24 23.09
CA LEU A 9 3.41 19.84 22.67
C LEU A 9 4.50 19.65 23.72
N GLN A 10 4.18 19.85 25.00
CA GLN A 10 5.10 19.65 26.11
C GLN A 10 5.51 18.18 26.28
N LEU A 11 4.55 17.25 26.12
CA LEU A 11 4.83 15.80 26.12
C LEU A 11 5.83 15.43 25.00
N VAL A 12 5.58 15.87 23.77
CA VAL A 12 6.45 15.57 22.62
C VAL A 12 7.86 16.15 22.81
N GLU A 13 7.98 17.34 23.40
CA GLU A 13 9.28 17.97 23.69
C GLU A 13 10.07 17.18 24.73
N ARG A 14 9.43 16.77 25.84
CA ARG A 14 10.06 15.90 26.86
C ARG A 14 10.48 14.56 26.26
N LEU A 15 9.64 13.96 25.43
CA LEU A 15 9.92 12.69 24.78
C LEU A 15 11.14 12.79 23.84
N ARG A 16 11.25 13.87 23.07
CA ARG A 16 12.42 14.13 22.22
C ARG A 16 13.73 14.26 23.00
N ARG A 17 13.66 14.82 24.22
CA ARG A 17 14.83 15.04 25.10
C ARG A 17 15.12 13.87 26.04
N GLY A 18 14.31 12.81 26.02
CA GLY A 18 14.42 11.70 26.97
C GLY A 18 14.07 12.08 28.42
N GLN A 19 13.21 13.09 28.60
CA GLN A 19 12.82 13.65 29.90
C GLN A 19 11.37 13.32 30.28
N CYS A 20 10.82 12.21 29.78
CA CYS A 20 9.47 11.78 30.13
C CYS A 20 9.36 11.44 31.62
N ASN A 21 8.27 11.86 32.23
CA ASN A 21 7.95 11.53 33.63
C ASN A 21 6.82 10.49 33.71
N HIS A 22 6.43 10.12 34.94
CA HIS A 22 5.36 9.14 35.15
C HIS A 22 4.00 9.64 34.64
N ASP A 23 3.72 10.94 34.77
CA ASP A 23 2.48 11.53 34.26
C ASP A 23 2.38 11.42 32.73
N ASP A 24 3.50 11.54 32.02
CA ASP A 24 3.58 11.34 30.57
C ASP A 24 3.25 9.89 30.18
N TYR A 25 3.71 8.93 30.97
CA TYR A 25 3.42 7.50 30.78
C TYR A 25 1.92 7.22 30.96
N GLU A 26 1.33 7.68 32.07
CA GLU A 26 -0.11 7.54 32.33
C GLU A 26 -0.94 8.22 31.24
N LEU A 27 -0.53 9.41 30.81
CA LEU A 27 -1.18 10.11 29.70
C LEU A 27 -1.15 9.30 28.40
N LEU A 28 -0.03 8.67 28.06
CA LEU A 28 0.07 7.81 26.88
C LEU A 28 -0.82 6.56 27.01
N LEU A 29 -0.91 5.97 28.20
CA LEU A 29 -1.81 4.83 28.45
C LEU A 29 -3.27 5.17 28.19
N THR A 30 -3.72 6.40 28.49
CA THR A 30 -5.10 6.83 28.17
C THR A 30 -5.42 6.85 26.68
N ARG A 31 -4.40 6.78 25.80
CA ARG A 31 -4.52 6.87 24.34
C ARG A 31 -4.24 5.56 23.62
N VAL A 32 -3.92 4.49 24.34
CA VAL A 32 -3.76 3.15 23.74
C VAL A 32 -5.14 2.64 23.35
N VAL A 33 -5.36 2.42 22.06
CA VAL A 33 -6.59 1.84 21.52
C VAL A 33 -6.28 0.42 21.03
N GLY A 34 -6.99 -0.57 21.57
CA GLY A 34 -6.85 -1.98 21.21
C GLY A 34 -5.78 -2.73 21.99
N GLN A 35 -5.75 -4.06 21.83
CA GLN A 35 -4.68 -4.92 22.34
C GLN A 35 -3.50 -4.90 21.35
N PRO A 36 -2.24 -4.93 21.83
CA PRO A 36 -1.08 -5.03 20.95
C PRO A 36 -1.10 -6.40 20.27
N SER A 37 -1.63 -6.46 19.04
CA SER A 37 -1.46 -7.62 18.18
C SER A 37 -0.02 -7.60 17.67
N ALA A 38 0.86 -8.34 18.33
CA ALA A 38 2.25 -8.52 17.95
C ALA A 38 2.35 -9.34 16.66
N GLY A 39 2.07 -8.70 15.53
CA GLY A 39 2.50 -9.21 14.23
C GLY A 39 4.02 -9.14 14.14
N SER A 40 4.66 -10.15 13.52
CA SER A 40 6.08 -10.08 13.20
C SER A 40 6.36 -8.87 12.31
N LEU A 41 7.39 -8.08 12.66
CA LEU A 41 7.87 -6.94 11.85
C LEU A 41 8.43 -7.37 10.47
N SER A 42 8.59 -8.68 10.26
CA SER A 42 9.02 -9.24 8.97
C SER A 42 7.90 -9.37 7.95
N ASP A 43 6.64 -9.32 8.38
CA ASP A 43 5.50 -9.47 7.48
C ASP A 43 5.08 -8.10 6.97
N THR A 44 4.92 -7.96 5.66
CA THR A 44 4.39 -6.72 5.07
C THR A 44 3.00 -6.46 5.65
N PRO A 45 2.82 -5.41 6.47
CA PRO A 45 1.62 -5.25 7.30
C PRO A 45 0.33 -5.18 6.49
N TRP A 46 0.41 -4.64 5.27
CA TRP A 46 -0.73 -4.51 4.36
C TRP A 46 -1.21 -5.84 3.78
N ASN A 47 -0.34 -6.87 3.64
CA ASN A 47 -0.76 -8.17 3.11
C ASN A 47 -1.72 -8.85 4.07
N LYS A 48 -1.35 -8.88 5.36
CA LYS A 48 -2.21 -9.42 6.41
C LYS A 48 -3.48 -8.59 6.60
N GLY A 49 -3.36 -7.27 6.58
CA GLY A 49 -4.51 -6.36 6.70
C GLY A 49 -5.55 -6.62 5.61
N ALA A 50 -5.13 -6.73 4.35
CA ALA A 50 -6.04 -7.01 3.24
C ALA A 50 -6.62 -8.43 3.27
N ILE A 51 -5.84 -9.44 3.65
CA ILE A 51 -6.33 -10.83 3.80
C ILE A 51 -7.40 -10.90 4.90
N HIS A 52 -7.17 -10.24 6.03
CA HIS A 52 -8.13 -10.17 7.13
C HIS A 52 -9.40 -9.44 6.72
N ALA A 53 -9.26 -8.27 6.08
CA ALA A 53 -10.39 -7.51 5.56
C ALA A 53 -11.22 -8.32 4.57
N ALA A 54 -10.59 -9.08 3.66
CA ALA A 54 -11.29 -9.97 2.73
C ALA A 54 -12.12 -11.02 3.48
N ALA A 55 -11.54 -11.65 4.51
CA ALA A 55 -12.21 -12.66 5.30
C ALA A 55 -13.38 -12.09 6.12
N GLU A 56 -13.19 -10.93 6.76
CA GLU A 56 -14.23 -10.24 7.54
C GLU A 56 -15.39 -9.75 6.66
N MET A 57 -15.08 -9.21 5.48
CA MET A 57 -16.07 -8.65 4.57
C MET A 57 -16.71 -9.70 3.65
N GLY A 58 -16.22 -10.94 3.65
CA GLY A 58 -16.70 -12.02 2.77
C GLY A 58 -16.49 -11.73 1.28
N GLN A 59 -15.46 -10.95 0.93
CA GLN A 59 -15.20 -10.51 -0.45
C GLN A 59 -13.92 -11.14 -1.02
N PRO A 60 -13.86 -11.38 -2.34
CA PRO A 60 -12.65 -11.90 -2.97
C PRO A 60 -11.53 -10.86 -2.94
N LEU A 61 -10.32 -11.32 -2.64
CA LEU A 61 -9.12 -10.51 -2.64
C LEU A 61 -8.68 -10.21 -4.08
N MET A 62 -8.51 -8.94 -4.42
CA MET A 62 -7.88 -8.51 -5.67
C MET A 62 -6.42 -8.20 -5.43
N ILE A 63 -5.52 -8.67 -6.28
CA ILE A 63 -4.09 -8.38 -6.22
C ILE A 63 -3.72 -7.61 -7.47
N TYR A 64 -3.41 -6.33 -7.32
CA TYR A 64 -2.76 -5.59 -8.38
C TYR A 64 -1.29 -6.01 -8.45
N VAL A 65 -0.87 -6.39 -9.65
CA VAL A 65 0.49 -6.87 -9.95
C VAL A 65 1.21 -5.76 -10.69
N ALA A 66 2.34 -5.30 -10.17
CA ALA A 66 3.15 -4.28 -10.81
C ALA A 66 3.66 -4.78 -12.19
N GLU A 67 3.66 -3.87 -13.17
CA GLU A 67 4.29 -4.09 -14.46
C GLU A 67 5.63 -3.36 -14.52
N ASP A 68 6.72 -4.12 -14.47
CA ASP A 68 8.08 -3.57 -14.50
C ASP A 68 8.65 -3.55 -15.91
N SER A 69 9.29 -2.42 -16.26
CA SER A 69 10.02 -2.27 -17.51
C SER A 69 11.45 -1.79 -17.26
N CYS A 70 12.39 -2.17 -18.14
CA CYS A 70 13.74 -1.65 -18.12
C CYS A 70 14.00 -0.86 -19.40
N LYS A 71 14.26 0.45 -19.27
CA LYS A 71 14.47 1.36 -20.42
C LYS A 71 13.32 1.29 -21.43
N GLY A 72 12.08 1.22 -20.94
CA GLY A 72 10.87 1.14 -21.75
C GLY A 72 10.62 -0.21 -22.42
N LYS A 73 11.43 -1.24 -22.15
CA LYS A 73 11.19 -2.61 -22.63
C LYS A 73 10.63 -3.47 -21.49
N PRO A 74 9.57 -4.25 -21.74
CA PRO A 74 9.04 -5.17 -20.75
C PRO A 74 10.11 -6.20 -20.36
N ILE A 75 10.10 -6.60 -19.10
CA ILE A 75 11.03 -7.61 -18.59
C ILE A 75 10.47 -8.99 -18.89
N GLU A 76 11.13 -9.74 -19.78
CA GLU A 76 10.68 -11.08 -20.20
C GLU A 76 11.20 -12.20 -19.29
N ASP A 77 12.29 -11.98 -18.56
CA ASP A 77 12.86 -13.01 -17.68
C ASP A 77 11.97 -13.24 -16.45
N SER A 78 11.27 -14.38 -16.44
CA SER A 78 10.39 -14.81 -15.35
C SER A 78 11.06 -14.82 -13.97
N ARG A 79 12.36 -15.12 -13.88
CA ARG A 79 13.10 -15.11 -12.60
C ARG A 79 13.29 -13.68 -12.10
N LEU A 80 13.60 -12.75 -13.01
CA LEU A 80 13.76 -11.35 -12.69
C LEU A 80 12.42 -10.72 -12.30
N VAL A 81 11.35 -10.98 -13.08
CA VAL A 81 9.98 -10.53 -12.76
C VAL A 81 9.58 -10.98 -11.36
N LYS A 82 9.75 -12.27 -11.04
CA LYS A 82 9.37 -12.78 -9.71
C LYS A 82 10.11 -12.07 -8.59
N LYS A 83 11.41 -11.79 -8.76
CA LYS A 83 12.21 -11.08 -7.75
C LYS A 83 11.87 -9.60 -7.62
N LEU A 84 11.48 -8.94 -8.72
CA LEU A 84 10.99 -7.57 -8.71
C LEU A 84 9.65 -7.47 -7.96
N LEU A 85 8.79 -8.47 -8.12
CA LEU A 85 7.54 -8.55 -7.36
C LEU A 85 7.74 -8.84 -5.87
N GLU A 86 8.79 -9.58 -5.51
CA GLU A 86 9.17 -9.92 -4.13
C GLU A 86 10.15 -8.91 -3.49
N LEU A 87 10.50 -7.84 -4.20
CA LEU A 87 11.48 -6.87 -3.74
C LEU A 87 10.93 -6.09 -2.54
N SER A 88 11.76 -5.84 -1.54
CA SER A 88 11.36 -5.07 -0.36
C SER A 88 10.98 -3.65 -0.76
N ASP A 89 9.86 -3.14 -0.25
CA ASP A 89 9.32 -1.85 -0.67
C ASP A 89 10.26 -0.67 -0.36
N TYR A 90 11.17 -0.83 0.60
CA TYR A 90 12.23 0.15 0.87
C TYR A 90 13.08 0.50 -0.37
N LYS A 91 13.22 -0.44 -1.31
CA LYS A 91 14.00 -0.25 -2.53
C LYS A 91 13.20 0.36 -3.69
N THR A 92 11.89 0.51 -3.52
CA THR A 92 10.94 0.97 -4.54
C THR A 92 10.10 2.15 -4.01
N GLU A 93 10.68 3.00 -3.15
CA GLU A 93 9.98 4.14 -2.51
C GLU A 93 8.64 3.75 -1.87
N HIS A 94 8.58 2.58 -1.26
CA HIS A 94 7.40 1.99 -0.62
C HIS A 94 6.29 1.55 -1.57
N LEU A 95 6.57 1.40 -2.87
CA LEU A 95 5.64 0.79 -3.83
C LEU A 95 5.79 -0.74 -3.83
N PRO A 96 4.74 -1.50 -3.50
CA PRO A 96 4.80 -2.95 -3.53
C PRO A 96 4.70 -3.50 -4.95
N GLY A 97 5.39 -4.62 -5.21
CA GLY A 97 5.21 -5.38 -6.44
C GLY A 97 3.84 -6.08 -6.51
N LEU A 98 3.25 -6.41 -5.35
CA LEU A 98 1.91 -6.99 -5.23
C LEU A 98 1.10 -6.17 -4.24
N LEU A 99 0.08 -5.46 -4.72
CA LEU A 99 -0.79 -4.62 -3.91
C LEU A 99 -2.15 -5.33 -3.69
N PRO A 100 -2.41 -5.88 -2.49
CA PRO A 100 -3.68 -6.50 -2.19
C PRO A 100 -4.76 -5.46 -1.87
N LEU A 101 -5.94 -5.64 -2.45
CA LEU A 101 -7.07 -4.72 -2.40
C LEU A 101 -8.37 -5.48 -2.17
N VAL A 102 -9.23 -4.94 -1.29
CA VAL A 102 -10.56 -5.46 -0.97
C VAL A 102 -11.53 -4.29 -0.91
N PRO A 103 -12.64 -4.29 -1.67
CA PRO A 103 -13.63 -3.24 -1.59
C PRO A 103 -14.11 -3.02 -0.14
N GLY A 104 -14.12 -1.76 0.29
CA GLY A 104 -14.43 -1.37 1.67
C GLY A 104 -13.20 -1.20 2.56
N MET A 105 -12.00 -1.61 2.14
CA MET A 105 -10.81 -1.43 2.97
C MET A 105 -10.35 0.04 3.01
N PRO A 106 -9.84 0.52 4.16
CA PRO A 106 -9.23 1.83 4.26
C PRO A 106 -7.90 1.87 3.48
N VAL A 107 -7.69 2.94 2.73
CA VAL A 107 -6.47 3.20 1.95
C VAL A 107 -5.97 4.62 2.18
N ILE A 108 -4.68 4.85 1.90
CA ILE A 108 -4.04 6.16 2.04
C ILE A 108 -3.44 6.55 0.69
N LEU A 109 -3.68 7.78 0.25
CA LEU A 109 -2.96 8.37 -0.86
C LEU A 109 -1.52 8.68 -0.42
N THR A 110 -0.54 8.11 -1.11
CA THR A 110 0.89 8.32 -0.81
C THR A 110 1.50 9.45 -1.63
N GLN A 111 0.79 9.96 -2.63
CA GLN A 111 1.26 11.00 -3.54
C GLN A 111 0.24 12.15 -3.65
N LYS A 112 0.72 13.31 -4.08
CA LYS A 112 -0.13 14.47 -4.39
C LYS A 112 -0.60 14.33 -5.83
N ILE A 113 -1.92 14.25 -6.04
CA ILE A 113 -2.52 14.08 -7.36
C ILE A 113 -3.09 15.41 -7.84
N ALA A 114 -3.97 16.02 -7.04
CA ALA A 114 -4.66 17.26 -7.35
C ALA A 114 -4.90 18.02 -6.04
N ILE A 115 -4.01 18.98 -5.73
CA ILE A 115 -3.99 19.68 -4.43
C ILE A 115 -5.27 20.50 -4.25
N GLU A 116 -5.72 21.14 -5.32
CA GLU A 116 -6.93 21.94 -5.43
C GLU A 116 -8.22 21.14 -5.19
N LEU A 117 -8.19 19.83 -5.45
CA LEU A 117 -9.30 18.91 -5.17
C LEU A 117 -9.15 18.21 -3.80
N GLY A 118 -8.13 18.59 -3.04
CA GLY A 118 -7.79 17.98 -1.75
C GLY A 118 -7.06 16.63 -1.87
N LEU A 119 -6.76 16.12 -3.08
CA LEU A 119 -6.11 14.83 -3.28
C LEU A 119 -4.59 14.90 -3.00
N ILE A 120 -4.25 14.89 -1.71
CA ILE A 120 -2.89 15.06 -1.20
C ILE A 120 -2.38 13.81 -0.47
N ASN A 121 -1.05 13.70 -0.38
CA ASN A 121 -0.39 12.65 0.40
C ASN A 121 -0.88 12.66 1.87
N GLY A 122 -1.22 11.48 2.39
CA GLY A 122 -1.73 11.25 3.74
C GLY A 122 -3.26 11.28 3.83
N MET A 123 -3.96 11.51 2.71
CA MET A 123 -5.41 11.49 2.69
C MET A 123 -5.95 10.06 2.80
N ASN A 124 -6.83 9.84 3.77
CA ASN A 124 -7.55 8.58 3.93
C ASN A 124 -8.70 8.49 2.91
N GLY A 125 -8.87 7.30 2.35
CA GLY A 125 -10.00 6.95 1.53
C GLY A 125 -10.48 5.52 1.81
N ILE A 126 -11.57 5.15 1.16
CA ILE A 126 -12.10 3.79 1.16
C ILE A 126 -11.97 3.29 -0.28
N PHE A 127 -11.24 2.19 -0.46
CA PHE A 127 -11.15 1.56 -1.78
C PHE A 127 -12.51 0.98 -2.15
N ARG A 128 -13.04 1.35 -3.32
CA ARG A 128 -14.36 0.89 -3.78
C ARG A 128 -14.24 -0.14 -4.89
N GLN A 129 -13.39 0.10 -5.87
CA GLN A 129 -13.30 -0.79 -7.02
C GLN A 129 -11.98 -0.58 -7.77
N LEU A 130 -11.45 -1.66 -8.32
CA LEU A 130 -10.43 -1.60 -9.36
C LEU A 130 -11.13 -1.83 -10.70
N VAL A 131 -10.97 -0.91 -11.65
CA VAL A 131 -11.56 -1.04 -13.00
C VAL A 131 -10.49 -1.57 -13.94
N TYR A 132 -10.81 -2.65 -14.65
CA TYR A 132 -9.90 -3.39 -15.53
C TYR A 132 -10.71 -4.14 -16.60
N GLU A 133 -10.03 -4.53 -17.67
CA GLU A 133 -10.60 -5.38 -18.73
C GLU A 133 -10.41 -6.87 -18.40
N GLU A 134 -11.26 -7.76 -18.91
CA GLU A 134 -11.21 -9.19 -18.55
C GLU A 134 -9.90 -9.87 -18.95
N ASP A 135 -9.25 -9.40 -20.02
CA ASP A 135 -7.95 -9.86 -20.51
C ASP A 135 -6.78 -9.54 -19.54
N SER A 136 -7.02 -8.64 -18.60
CA SER A 136 -6.04 -8.13 -17.65
C SER A 136 -5.93 -9.02 -16.40
N VAL A 137 -6.80 -10.03 -16.29
CA VAL A 137 -6.82 -11.00 -15.20
C VAL A 137 -5.87 -12.16 -15.50
N SER A 138 -4.88 -12.37 -14.65
CA SER A 138 -4.00 -13.52 -14.72
C SER A 138 -4.58 -14.69 -13.94
N THR A 139 -4.64 -15.85 -14.57
CA THR A 139 -5.06 -17.12 -13.95
C THR A 139 -3.92 -17.81 -13.18
N ASP A 140 -2.68 -17.37 -13.39
CA ASP A 140 -1.51 -17.95 -12.76
C ASP A 140 -1.38 -17.50 -11.31
N THR A 141 -1.18 -18.45 -10.40
CA THR A 141 -0.85 -18.12 -9.01
C THR A 141 0.58 -17.56 -8.94
N ILE A 142 0.68 -16.23 -8.87
CA ILE A 142 1.96 -15.52 -8.84
C ILE A 142 2.66 -15.65 -7.48
N SER A 143 1.88 -15.74 -6.39
CA SER A 143 2.41 -15.78 -5.03
C SER A 143 1.65 -16.78 -4.17
N LYS A 144 2.37 -17.53 -3.33
CA LYS A 144 1.80 -18.45 -2.34
C LYS A 144 1.29 -17.75 -1.07
N THR A 145 1.51 -16.44 -0.96
CA THR A 145 1.13 -15.64 0.22
C THR A 145 -0.37 -15.38 0.29
N PHE A 146 -1.05 -15.38 -0.85
CA PHE A 146 -2.47 -15.04 -0.96
C PHE A 146 -3.34 -16.29 -1.07
N PRO A 147 -4.61 -16.24 -0.63
CA PRO A 147 -5.54 -17.36 -0.73
C PRO A 147 -5.81 -17.73 -2.19
N SER A 148 -6.19 -18.98 -2.43
CA SER A 148 -6.36 -19.56 -3.78
C SER A 148 -7.47 -18.90 -4.62
N ASN A 149 -8.37 -18.17 -3.99
CA ASN A 149 -9.44 -17.42 -4.66
C ASN A 149 -9.05 -15.97 -5.01
N ALA A 150 -7.81 -15.56 -4.75
CA ALA A 150 -7.31 -14.24 -5.10
C ALA A 150 -7.25 -14.04 -6.62
N ARG A 151 -7.64 -12.85 -7.09
CA ARG A 151 -7.60 -12.49 -8.51
C ARG A 151 -6.42 -11.58 -8.78
N TYR A 152 -5.52 -11.98 -9.68
CA TYR A 152 -4.34 -11.19 -10.05
C TYR A 152 -4.65 -10.32 -11.27
N ILE A 153 -4.39 -9.02 -11.17
CA ILE A 153 -4.74 -8.02 -12.19
C ILE A 153 -3.49 -7.26 -12.57
N ARG A 154 -3.11 -7.26 -13.86
CA ARG A 154 -1.87 -6.60 -14.35
C ARG A 154 -2.10 -5.24 -15.00
N LYS A 155 -3.25 -5.04 -15.65
CA LYS A 155 -3.56 -3.82 -16.43
C LYS A 155 -4.88 -3.18 -16.04
N PRO A 156 -5.01 -2.66 -14.80
CA PRO A 156 -6.16 -1.86 -14.48
C PRO A 156 -6.17 -0.54 -15.25
N LEU A 157 -7.34 0.00 -15.53
CA LEU A 157 -7.51 1.31 -16.16
C LEU A 157 -7.39 2.43 -15.13
N TYR A 158 -8.10 2.26 -14.00
CA TYR A 158 -8.10 3.20 -12.89
C TYR A 158 -8.66 2.54 -11.63
N VAL A 159 -8.44 3.17 -10.48
CA VAL A 159 -9.02 2.79 -9.20
C VAL A 159 -10.08 3.79 -8.77
N ILE A 160 -11.17 3.30 -8.17
CA ILE A 160 -12.23 4.12 -7.60
C ILE A 160 -12.03 4.17 -6.09
N ILE A 161 -11.82 5.38 -5.56
CA ILE A 161 -11.64 5.62 -4.13
C ILE A 161 -12.70 6.61 -3.66
N GLU A 162 -13.33 6.30 -2.53
CA GLU A 162 -14.17 7.25 -1.81
C GLU A 162 -13.36 8.03 -0.79
N ILE A 163 -13.45 9.35 -0.85
CA ILE A 163 -12.67 10.26 -0.01
C ILE A 163 -13.63 11.11 0.82
N VAL A 164 -13.84 10.68 2.08
CA VAL A 164 -14.84 11.24 3.01
C VAL A 164 -14.71 12.76 3.23
N ARG A 165 -13.52 13.35 2.97
CA ARG A 165 -13.25 14.79 3.12
C ARG A 165 -12.87 15.50 1.82
N SER A 166 -13.24 14.96 0.66
CA SER A 166 -12.93 15.62 -0.61
C SER A 166 -13.75 16.90 -0.79
N THR A 167 -13.15 17.92 -1.40
CA THR A 167 -13.86 19.13 -1.86
C THR A 167 -14.42 18.94 -3.28
N ILE A 168 -14.37 17.72 -3.81
CA ILE A 168 -14.83 17.40 -5.15
C ILE A 168 -16.34 17.54 -5.16
N GLY A 169 -16.79 18.66 -5.73
CA GLY A 169 -18.19 18.95 -5.96
C GLY A 169 -18.84 17.82 -6.76
N SER A 170 -20.12 17.58 -6.49
CA SER A 170 -20.99 16.54 -7.05
C SER A 170 -21.27 16.73 -8.56
N ASN A 171 -20.22 16.94 -9.36
CA ASN A 171 -20.32 17.29 -10.78
C ASN A 171 -20.04 16.13 -11.74
N PHE A 172 -19.72 14.94 -11.23
CA PHE A 172 -19.71 13.74 -12.06
C PHE A 172 -21.10 13.11 -11.98
N GLU A 173 -21.93 13.34 -13.00
CA GLU A 173 -23.36 12.97 -13.07
C GLU A 173 -23.68 11.48 -12.79
N GLN A 174 -22.66 10.62 -12.68
CA GLN A 174 -22.79 9.17 -12.44
C GLN A 174 -22.00 8.66 -11.22
N LEU A 175 -21.17 9.49 -10.58
CA LEU A 175 -20.38 9.11 -9.42
C LEU A 175 -20.99 9.73 -8.17
N GLY A 176 -21.19 8.92 -7.12
CA GLY A 176 -21.64 9.42 -5.82
C GLY A 176 -20.74 10.55 -5.32
N SER A 177 -21.30 11.48 -4.54
CA SER A 177 -20.51 12.53 -3.90
C SER A 177 -19.34 11.89 -3.15
N ASN A 178 -18.13 12.45 -3.32
CA ASN A 178 -16.86 11.99 -2.74
C ASN A 178 -16.18 10.78 -3.40
N VAL A 179 -16.68 10.26 -4.51
CA VAL A 179 -16.04 9.17 -5.24
C VAL A 179 -15.14 9.72 -6.35
N VAL A 180 -13.89 9.25 -6.38
CA VAL A 180 -12.84 9.78 -7.25
C VAL A 180 -12.17 8.65 -8.02
N PRO A 181 -12.20 8.68 -9.37
CA PRO A 181 -11.35 7.81 -10.17
C PRO A 181 -9.91 8.32 -10.14
N ILE A 182 -8.97 7.44 -9.85
CA ILE A 182 -7.53 7.71 -9.85
C ILE A 182 -6.88 6.82 -10.89
N SER A 183 -6.27 7.46 -11.89
CA SER A 183 -5.51 6.77 -12.93
C SER A 183 -4.21 6.17 -12.39
N LEU A 184 -3.71 5.16 -13.08
CA LEU A 184 -2.38 4.63 -12.79
C LEU A 184 -1.29 5.66 -13.05
N MET A 185 -0.22 5.58 -12.26
CA MET A 185 0.97 6.41 -12.41
C MET A 185 2.18 5.51 -12.63
N GLU A 186 3.03 5.88 -13.58
CA GLU A 186 4.32 5.24 -13.80
C GLU A 186 5.38 5.94 -12.94
N GLN A 187 6.25 5.15 -12.29
CA GLN A 187 7.36 5.68 -11.52
C GLN A 187 8.65 4.97 -11.91
N THR A 188 9.72 5.76 -12.10
CA THR A 188 11.05 5.25 -12.48
C THR A 188 11.99 5.30 -11.30
N PHE A 189 12.70 4.19 -11.05
CA PHE A 189 13.68 4.08 -9.98
C PHE A 189 15.06 3.71 -10.55
N PRO A 190 16.15 4.33 -10.07
CA PRO A 190 17.49 3.87 -10.40
C PRO A 190 17.79 2.56 -9.65
N PHE A 191 17.98 1.48 -10.39
CA PHE A 191 18.26 0.17 -9.80
C PHE A 191 19.41 -0.56 -10.52
N ASN A 192 20.31 -1.21 -9.76
CA ASN A 192 21.35 -2.07 -10.31
C ASN A 192 20.87 -3.53 -10.46
N ILE A 193 20.49 -3.92 -11.68
CA ILE A 193 19.96 -5.26 -11.98
C ILE A 193 20.93 -6.39 -11.56
N VAL A 194 22.24 -6.12 -11.59
CA VAL A 194 23.26 -7.12 -11.22
C VAL A 194 23.10 -7.54 -9.76
N ASP A 195 22.70 -6.63 -8.87
CA ASP A 195 22.52 -6.94 -7.45
C ASP A 195 21.31 -7.86 -7.19
N ILE A 196 20.25 -7.77 -8.00
CA ILE A 196 19.08 -8.68 -7.94
C ILE A 196 19.47 -10.07 -8.47
N LEU A 197 20.23 -10.11 -9.57
CA LEU A 197 20.63 -11.35 -10.24
C LEU A 197 21.73 -12.08 -9.47
N LEU A 198 22.66 -11.40 -8.80
CA LEU A 198 23.71 -12.03 -7.97
C LEU A 198 23.11 -12.78 -6.77
N GLN A 199 21.98 -12.34 -6.24
CA GLN A 199 21.21 -13.11 -5.26
C GLN A 199 20.65 -14.43 -5.83
N CYS A 200 20.66 -14.67 -7.15
CA CYS A 200 20.30 -15.97 -7.75
C CYS A 200 21.44 -17.00 -7.68
N ILE A 201 22.69 -16.58 -7.47
CA ILE A 201 23.89 -17.46 -7.52
C ILE A 201 24.37 -17.81 -6.11
N LYS A 202 23.48 -17.90 -5.12
CA LYS A 202 23.81 -18.60 -3.86
C LYS A 202 23.74 -20.12 -4.11
N VAL A 203 24.74 -20.62 -4.84
CA VAL A 203 25.01 -22.06 -4.94
C VAL A 203 25.44 -22.53 -3.56
N LYS A 204 24.67 -23.46 -2.97
CA LYS A 204 25.13 -24.23 -1.81
C LYS A 204 26.32 -25.07 -2.26
N VAL A 205 27.53 -24.64 -1.93
CA VAL A 205 28.67 -25.55 -1.88
C VAL A 205 28.52 -26.34 -0.58
N LYS A 206 28.17 -27.62 -0.70
CA LYS A 206 28.44 -28.59 0.36
C LYS A 206 29.95 -28.79 0.38
N LEU A 207 30.58 -28.50 1.51
CA LEU A 207 31.80 -29.21 1.91
C LEU A 207 31.38 -30.56 2.50
#